data_AF-A0A7X1ZAM0-F1
#
_entry.id   AF-A0A7X1ZAM0-F1
#
_cell.length_a   1.000
_cell.length_b   1.000
_cell.length_c   1.000
_cell.angle_alpha   90.00
_cell.angle_beta   90.00
_cell.angle_gamma   90.00
#
_symmetry.space_group_name_H-M   'P 1'
#
loop_
_entity.id
_entity.type
_entity.pdbx_description
1 polymer ?
#
loop_
_entity_poly.entity_id
_entity_poly.type
_entity_poly.pdbx_seq_one_letter_code
_entity_poly.pdbx_strand_id
1 'polypeptide(L)'
;MKYQPDDYLTTSEIAAEFGYTTRTIYTRKKEMQLMKGFSSGIFLGGRKIRYKELCDFLRYVHTPEYHIEKRKLEEKGLLPKPKKKA
;
A
#
# COMPACT_ATOMS: atom_id res chain seq x y z
N MET A 1 16.33 -9.23 9.81
CA MET A 1 15.38 -8.94 8.71
C MET A 1 15.89 -9.64 7.46
N LYS A 2 15.02 -10.34 6.73
CA LYS A 2 15.44 -11.26 5.64
C LYS A 2 15.49 -10.60 4.25
N TYR A 3 14.84 -9.44 4.09
CA TYR A 3 14.70 -8.75 2.80
C TYR A 3 15.56 -7.49 2.72
N GLN A 4 16.19 -7.28 1.57
CA GLN A 4 16.97 -6.09 1.23
C GLN A 4 16.07 -5.00 0.62
N PRO A 5 16.48 -3.72 0.67
CA PRO A 5 15.70 -2.60 0.14
C PRO A 5 15.25 -2.76 -1.32
N ASP A 6 16.09 -3.38 -2.16
CA ASP A 6 15.81 -3.59 -3.60
C ASP A 6 15.11 -4.91 -3.91
N ASP A 7 14.81 -5.73 -2.90
CA ASP A 7 14.05 -6.97 -3.11
C ASP A 7 12.61 -6.65 -3.52
N TYR A 8 12.09 -7.45 -4.45
CA TYR A 8 10.73 -7.35 -4.93
C TYR A 8 9.88 -8.48 -4.34
N LEU A 9 9.00 -8.14 -3.41
CA LEU A 9 8.16 -9.11 -2.71
C LEU A 9 6.78 -9.26 -3.37
N THR A 10 6.27 -10.48 -3.36
CA THR A 10 4.89 -10.80 -3.70
C THR A 10 3.94 -10.46 -2.55
N THR A 11 2.63 -10.39 -2.84
CA THR A 11 1.57 -10.21 -1.85
C THR A 11 1.61 -11.25 -0.73
N SER A 12 1.97 -12.50 -1.03
CA SER A 12 2.06 -13.57 -0.04
C SER A 12 3.26 -13.42 0.89
N GLU A 13 4.41 -13.00 0.36
CA GLU A 13 5.61 -12.72 1.17
C GLU A 13 5.38 -11.53 2.08
N ILE A 14 4.73 -10.47 1.58
CA ILE A 14 4.33 -9.31 2.39
C ILE A 14 3.35 -9.73 3.50
N ALA A 15 2.41 -10.63 3.21
CA ALA A 15 1.45 -11.14 4.20
C ALA A 15 2.16 -11.87 5.34
N ALA A 16 3.13 -12.72 5.00
CA ALA A 16 3.92 -13.46 5.96
C ALA A 16 4.84 -12.54 6.79
N GLU A 17 5.50 -11.58 6.15
CA GLU A 17 6.47 -10.69 6.83
C GLU A 17 5.79 -9.69 7.78
N PHE A 18 4.66 -9.11 7.38
CA PHE A 18 4.00 -8.05 8.16
C PHE A 18 2.77 -8.52 8.94
N GLY A 19 2.42 -9.81 8.87
CA GLY A 19 1.26 -10.37 9.56
C GLY A 19 -0.09 -9.84 9.04
N TYR A 20 -0.13 -9.33 7.80
CA TYR A 20 -1.36 -8.82 7.20
C TYR A 20 -2.07 -9.89 6.37
N THR A 21 -3.39 -9.76 6.27
CA THR A 21 -4.13 -10.57 5.28
C THR A 21 -3.78 -10.14 3.86
N THR A 22 -3.81 -11.08 2.92
CA THR A 22 -3.61 -10.78 1.48
C THR A 22 -4.58 -9.71 0.99
N ARG A 23 -5.83 -9.71 1.48
CA ARG A 23 -6.84 -8.67 1.18
C ARG A 23 -6.37 -7.28 1.62
N THR A 24 -5.85 -7.15 2.83
CA THR A 24 -5.30 -5.88 3.33
C THR A 24 -4.21 -5.38 2.40
N ILE A 25 -3.32 -6.27 1.95
CA ILE A 25 -2.22 -5.90 1.05
C ILE A 25 -2.73 -5.49 -0.31
N TYR A 26 -3.73 -6.17 -0.89
CA TYR A 26 -4.36 -5.71 -2.13
C TYR A 26 -4.97 -4.30 -2.00
N THR A 27 -5.62 -4.01 -0.87
CA THR A 27 -6.10 -2.65 -0.58
C THR A 27 -4.94 -1.65 -0.49
N ARG A 28 -3.88 -1.97 0.25
CA ARG A 28 -2.68 -1.12 0.36
C ARG A 28 -2.01 -0.89 -0.99
N LYS A 29 -1.91 -1.91 -1.85
CA LYS A 29 -1.38 -1.78 -3.21
C LYS A 29 -2.20 -0.79 -4.04
N LYS A 30 -3.52 -0.85 -3.94
CA LYS A 30 -4.41 0.09 -4.63
C LYS A 30 -4.26 1.52 -4.09
N GLU A 31 -4.14 1.67 -2.77
CA GLU A 31 -3.87 2.97 -2.14
C GLU A 31 -2.51 3.53 -2.62
N MET A 32 -1.44 2.73 -2.58
CA MET A 32 -0.11 3.10 -3.10
C MET A 32 -0.18 3.58 -4.54
N GLN A 33 -0.86 2.85 -5.43
CA GLN A 33 -0.99 3.21 -6.85
C GLN A 33 -1.68 4.55 -7.10
N LEU A 34 -2.50 5.02 -6.15
CA LEU A 34 -3.32 6.22 -6.29
C LEU A 34 -2.73 7.43 -5.55
N MET A 35 -1.81 7.21 -4.61
CA MET A 35 -1.20 8.27 -3.81
C MET A 35 -0.02 8.91 -4.52
N LYS A 36 0.09 10.25 -4.42
CA LYS A 36 1.19 11.00 -5.00
C LYS A 36 2.50 10.60 -4.31
N GLY A 37 3.48 10.19 -5.11
CA GLY A 37 4.82 9.81 -4.65
C GLY A 37 5.12 8.32 -4.84
N PHE A 38 4.11 7.45 -4.86
CA PHE A 38 4.27 6.01 -5.03
C PHE A 38 3.87 5.59 -6.45
N SER A 39 4.68 5.98 -7.43
CA SER A 39 4.39 5.77 -8.87
C SER A 39 4.62 4.32 -9.34
N SER A 40 4.06 3.97 -10.50
CA SER A 40 4.01 2.62 -11.08
C SER A 40 5.36 1.89 -11.22
N GLY A 41 6.49 2.60 -11.22
CA GLY A 41 7.84 2.03 -11.25
C GLY A 41 8.23 1.20 -10.01
N ILE A 42 7.47 1.31 -8.92
CA ILE A 42 7.68 0.50 -7.71
C ILE A 42 7.11 -0.92 -7.84
N PHE A 43 6.26 -1.16 -8.85
CA PHE A 43 5.61 -2.45 -9.09
C PHE A 43 6.27 -3.20 -10.25
N LEU A 44 6.98 -4.30 -9.96
CA LEU A 44 7.51 -5.17 -11.00
C LEU A 44 6.38 -6.01 -11.60
N GLY A 45 5.96 -5.67 -12.82
CA GLY A 45 4.87 -6.33 -13.55
C GLY A 45 3.51 -6.28 -12.84
N GLY A 46 3.29 -5.29 -11.96
CA GLY A 46 2.06 -5.17 -11.15
C GLY A 46 1.91 -6.20 -10.01
N ARG A 47 2.73 -7.26 -10.01
CA ARG A 47 2.63 -8.40 -9.09
C ARG A 47 3.49 -8.21 -7.85
N LYS A 48 4.73 -7.73 -8.01
CA LYS A 48 5.68 -7.55 -6.92
C LYS A 48 5.90 -6.08 -6.57
N ILE A 49 6.26 -5.78 -5.33
CA ILE A 49 6.53 -4.42 -4.83
C ILE A 49 7.95 -4.41 -4.27
N ARG A 50 8.70 -3.34 -4.56
CA ARG A 50 10.01 -3.14 -3.93
C ARG A 50 9.86 -2.98 -2.41
N TYR A 51 10.68 -3.68 -1.64
CA TYR A 51 10.61 -3.71 -0.18
C TYR A 51 10.75 -2.33 0.45
N LYS A 52 11.72 -1.54 -0.02
CA LYS A 52 11.94 -0.17 0.45
C LYS A 52 10.68 0.69 0.33
N GLU A 53 10.08 0.71 -0.85
CA GLU A 53 8.89 1.52 -1.16
C GLU A 53 7.67 1.06 -0.35
N LEU A 54 7.55 -0.26 -0.13
CA LEU A 54 6.54 -0.80 0.75
C LEU A 54 6.74 -0.33 2.20
N CYS A 55 7.96 -0.39 2.72
CA CYS A 55 8.27 0.11 4.07
C CYS A 55 8.01 1.61 4.19
N ASP A 56 8.40 2.41 3.21
CA ASP A 56 8.18 3.84 3.19
C ASP A 56 6.68 4.18 3.11
N PHE A 57 5.90 3.42 2.35
CA PHE A 57 4.45 3.55 2.34
C PHE A 57 3.81 3.17 3.67
N LEU A 58 4.24 2.06 4.29
CA LEU A 58 3.71 1.66 5.60
C LEU A 58 4.00 2.71 6.67
N ARG A 59 5.13 3.42 6.60
CA ARG A 59 5.40 4.59 7.45
C ARG A 59 4.49 5.77 7.10
N TYR A 60 4.32 6.06 5.81
CA TYR A 60 3.43 7.12 5.31
C TYR A 60 1.98 6.93 5.75
N VAL A 61 1.48 5.69 5.82
CA VAL A 61 0.11 5.36 6.25
C VAL A 61 -0.25 5.90 7.65
N HIS A 62 0.74 6.16 8.50
CA HIS A 62 0.54 6.71 9.85
C HIS A 62 0.61 8.24 9.92
N THR A 63 0.75 8.91 8.77
CA THR A 63 0.90 10.38 8.71
C THR A 63 -0.45 11.08 8.48
N PRO A 64 -0.62 12.32 8.96
CA PRO A 64 -1.80 13.14 8.67
C PRO A 64 -2.02 13.34 7.16
N GLU A 65 -0.96 13.49 6.39
CA GLU A 65 -0.97 13.70 4.94
C GLU A 65 -1.66 12.55 4.23
N TYR A 66 -1.30 11.31 4.61
CA TYR A 66 -1.95 10.11 4.11
C TYR A 66 -3.46 10.12 4.36
N HIS A 67 -3.91 10.52 5.56
CA HIS A 67 -5.34 10.55 5.87
C HIS A 67 -6.09 11.59 5.04
N ILE A 68 -5.47 12.75 4.81
CA ILE A 68 -6.03 13.81 3.95
C ILE A 68 -6.13 13.31 2.51
N GLU A 69 -5.07 12.70 1.98
CA GLU A 69 -5.04 12.20 0.61
C GLU A 69 -5.99 11.02 0.40
N LYS A 70 -6.03 10.08 1.34
CA LYS A 70 -6.99 8.98 1.34
C LYS A 70 -8.42 9.49 1.30
N ARG A 71 -8.77 10.48 2.14
CA ARG A 71 -10.11 11.07 2.14
C ARG A 71 -10.45 11.68 0.78
N LYS A 72 -9.52 12.41 0.15
CA LYS A 72 -9.70 12.96 -1.21
C LYS A 72 -9.94 11.86 -2.24
N LEU A 73 -9.23 10.73 -2.15
CA LEU A 73 -9.40 9.59 -3.04
C LEU A 73 -10.74 8.88 -2.84
N GLU A 74 -11.20 8.77 -1.59
CA GLU A 74 -12.53 8.24 -1.24
C GLU A 74 -13.66 9.17 -1.70
N GLU A 75 -13.49 10.49 -1.58
CA GLU A 75 -14.44 11.50 -2.08
C GLU A 75 -14.54 11.47 -3.61
N LYS A 76 -13.44 11.20 -4.32
CA LYS A 76 -13.39 10.98 -5.76
C LYS A 76 -13.93 9.61 -6.22
N GLY A 77 -14.30 8.72 -5.29
CA GLY A 77 -14.78 7.37 -5.61
C GLY A 77 -13.71 6.39 -6.09
N LEU A 78 -12.42 6.72 -5.94
CA LEU A 78 -11.30 5.87 -6.38
C LEU A 78 -10.96 4.77 -5.35
N LEU A 79 -11.24 5.06 -4.07
CA LEU A 79 -11.12 4.11 -2.96
C LEU A 79 -12.49 3.80 -2.33
N PRO A 80 -12.72 2.55 -1.88
CA PRO A 80 -13.95 2.21 -1.19
C PRO A 80 -14.02 2.94 0.15
N LYS A 81 -15.14 3.63 0.39
CA LYS A 81 -15.41 4.25 1.69
C LYS A 81 -15.48 3.17 2.77
N PRO A 82 -14.92 3.40 3.97
CA PRO A 82 -15.11 2.49 5.08
C PRO A 82 -16.63 2.35 5.32
N LYS A 83 -17.13 1.11 5.29
CA LYS A 83 -18.51 0.84 5.69
C LYS A 83 -18.63 1.31 7.14
N LYS A 84 -19.40 2.39 7.39
CA LYS A 84 -19.84 2.72 8.74
C LYS A 84 -20.52 1.47 9.28
N LYS A 85 -19.95 0.85 10.33
CA LYS A 85 -20.73 -0.07 11.15
C LYS A 85 -21.82 0.81 11.78
N ALA A 86 -23.07 0.53 11.39
CA ALA A 86 -24.25 1.10 12.01
C ALA A 86 -24.30 0.67 13.48
#